data_AF-A0A537LTX7-F1
#
_entry.id   AF-A0A537LTX7-F1
#
_cell.length_a   1.000
_cell.length_b   1.000
_cell.length_c   1.000
_cell.angle_alpha   90.00
_cell.angle_beta   90.00
_cell.angle_gamma   90.00
#
_symmetry.space_group_name_H-M   'P 1'
#
loop_
_entity.id
_entity.type
_entity.pdbx_description
1 polymer ?
#
loop_
_entity_poly.entity_id
_entity_poly.type
_entity_poly.pdbx_seq_one_letter_code
_entity_poly.pdbx_strand_id
1 'polypeptide(L)'
;MRLIWNLLVLAMLPVFVAAALLPGRRTRFVWGSSPLINNKYWSEAIREGGRDSVTMMGGYYASINRREDFDLYFQDFAPARLPRTLRMGIGTCLGFLYVLRRARVLHTSFEGFALGRSALWRLEAPLLKLAGIRTIVLPYGADFFVYSRVDDTSTRHALLAS
;
A
#
# COMPACT_ATOMS: atom_id res chain seq x y z
N MET A 1 -14.71 -4.43 15.74
CA MET A 1 -14.18 -4.28 14.36
C MET A 1 -13.01 -5.21 14.04
N ARG A 2 -11.97 -5.31 14.89
CA ARG A 2 -10.83 -6.24 14.68
C ARG A 2 -11.24 -7.72 14.55
N LEU A 3 -12.22 -8.19 15.33
CA LEU A 3 -12.71 -9.57 15.24
C LEU A 3 -13.31 -9.91 13.87
N ILE A 4 -14.24 -9.08 13.38
CA ILE A 4 -14.87 -9.24 12.06
C ILE A 4 -13.80 -9.24 10.95
N TRP A 5 -12.82 -8.35 11.07
CA TRP A 5 -11.70 -8.29 10.14
C TRP A 5 -10.85 -9.56 10.15
N ASN A 6 -10.53 -10.08 11.34
CA ASN A 6 -9.77 -11.33 11.48
C ASN A 6 -10.54 -12.52 10.89
N LEU A 7 -11.85 -12.60 11.12
CA LEU A 7 -12.70 -13.66 10.54
C LEU A 7 -12.72 -13.59 9.01
N LEU A 8 -12.81 -12.39 8.44
CA LEU A 8 -12.78 -12.20 6.99
C LEU A 8 -11.43 -12.62 6.39
N VAL A 9 -10.32 -12.21 7.00
CA VAL A 9 -8.97 -12.62 6.57
C VAL A 9 -8.78 -14.13 6.71
N LEU A 10 -9.25 -14.72 7.80
CA LEU A 10 -9.19 -16.16 8.04
C LEU A 10 -9.97 -16.93 6.97
N ALA A 11 -11.18 -16.47 6.63
CA ALA A 11 -12.00 -17.07 5.57
C ALA A 11 -11.34 -16.93 4.18
N MET A 12 -10.63 -15.84 3.91
CA MET A 12 -9.93 -15.60 2.64
C MET A 12 -8.56 -16.27 2.55
N LEU A 13 -8.03 -16.81 3.65
CA LEU A 13 -6.68 -17.36 3.71
C LEU A 13 -6.44 -18.50 2.69
N PRO A 14 -7.34 -19.48 2.50
CA PRO A 14 -7.15 -20.51 1.47
C PRO A 14 -7.07 -19.92 0.06
N VAL A 15 -7.85 -18.87 -0.20
CA VAL A 15 -7.85 -18.15 -1.49
C VAL A 15 -6.53 -17.41 -1.69
N PHE A 16 -5.98 -16.78 -0.65
CA PHE A 16 -4.66 -16.14 -0.72
C PHE A 16 -3.54 -17.16 -0.99
N VAL A 17 -3.56 -18.30 -0.31
CA VAL A 17 -2.58 -19.38 -0.51
C VAL A 17 -2.67 -19.91 -1.95
N ALA A 18 -3.87 -20.22 -2.44
CA ALA A 18 -4.07 -20.64 -3.82
C ALA A 18 -3.59 -19.59 -4.82
N ALA A 19 -3.93 -18.32 -4.62
CA ALA A 19 -3.51 -17.22 -5.50
C ALA A 19 -1.99 -17.01 -5.53
N ALA A 20 -1.31 -17.24 -4.40
CA ALA A 20 0.14 -17.17 -4.29
C ALA A 20 0.80 -18.32 -5.08
N LEU A 21 0.29 -19.55 -4.95
CA LEU A 21 0.81 -20.74 -5.62
C LEU A 21 0.57 -20.74 -7.14
N LEU A 22 -0.57 -20.20 -7.59
CA LEU A 22 -0.91 -20.21 -9.01
C LEU A 22 0.03 -19.31 -9.83
N PRO A 23 0.53 -19.77 -11.00
CA PRO A 23 1.35 -18.95 -11.88
C PRO A 23 0.55 -17.74 -12.37
N GLY A 24 1.20 -16.59 -12.50
CA GLY A 24 0.57 -15.34 -12.92
C GLY A 24 1.54 -14.44 -13.68
N ARG A 25 0.99 -13.56 -14.53
CA ARG A 25 1.77 -12.49 -15.18
C ARG A 25 2.08 -11.39 -14.16
N ARG A 26 3.11 -11.65 -13.36
CA ARG A 26 3.61 -10.76 -12.31
C ARG A 26 4.64 -9.80 -12.88
N THR A 27 4.18 -8.69 -13.44
CA THR A 27 5.04 -7.68 -14.09
C THR A 27 5.02 -6.32 -13.40
N ARG A 28 4.00 -6.08 -12.55
CA ARG A 28 3.65 -4.74 -12.05
C ARG A 28 4.44 -4.34 -10.81
N PHE A 29 4.89 -3.09 -10.76
CA PHE A 29 5.40 -2.45 -9.55
C PHE A 29 4.20 -1.86 -8.79
N VAL A 30 4.05 -2.21 -7.53
CA VAL A 30 2.95 -1.72 -6.68
C VAL A 30 3.52 -0.90 -5.54
N TRP A 31 2.91 0.24 -5.25
CA TRP A 31 3.31 1.15 -4.17
C TRP A 31 2.15 1.36 -3.19
N GLY A 32 2.37 1.17 -1.89
CA GLY A 32 1.35 1.40 -0.87
C GLY A 32 1.56 0.54 0.37
N SER A 33 0.67 0.48 1.34
CA SER A 33 -0.70 1.01 1.32
C SER A 33 -0.84 2.39 1.98
N SER A 34 0.23 2.89 2.62
CA SER A 34 0.27 4.20 3.25
C SER A 34 0.33 5.32 2.17
N PRO A 35 -0.54 6.34 2.23
CA PRO A 35 -0.70 7.34 1.16
C PRO A 35 0.36 8.44 1.22
N LEU A 36 1.59 8.08 0.86
CA LEU A 36 2.72 9.00 0.73
C LEU A 36 2.78 9.55 -0.69
N ILE A 37 2.88 10.88 -0.83
CA ILE A 37 2.92 11.50 -2.16
C ILE A 37 4.11 10.99 -2.99
N ASN A 38 5.22 10.62 -2.35
CA ASN A 38 6.37 10.02 -3.04
C ASN A 38 6.03 8.75 -3.81
N ASN A 39 5.04 7.96 -3.33
CA ASN A 39 4.59 6.76 -4.05
C ASN A 39 4.06 7.10 -5.45
N LYS A 40 3.41 8.27 -5.62
CA LYS A 40 2.95 8.78 -6.92
C LYS A 40 4.15 9.03 -7.84
N TYR A 41 5.07 9.88 -7.40
CA TYR A 41 6.22 10.28 -8.21
C TYR A 41 7.14 9.11 -8.56
N TRP A 42 7.38 8.19 -7.62
CA TRP A 42 8.17 7.01 -7.91
C TRP A 42 7.45 6.04 -8.85
N SER A 43 6.13 5.90 -8.73
CA SER A 43 5.34 5.12 -9.69
C SER A 43 5.39 5.72 -11.09
N GLU A 44 5.26 7.05 -11.20
CA GLU A 44 5.40 7.80 -12.46
C GLU A 44 6.77 7.61 -13.10
N ALA A 45 7.85 7.77 -12.34
CA ALA A 45 9.21 7.54 -12.84
C ALA A 45 9.43 6.11 -13.36
N ILE A 46 8.86 5.09 -12.71
CA ILE A 46 8.90 3.71 -13.23
C ILE A 46 8.09 3.57 -14.53
N ARG A 47 6.93 4.24 -14.64
CA ARG A 47 6.13 4.27 -15.88
C ARG A 47 6.88 4.95 -17.03
N GLU A 48 7.52 6.08 -16.77
CA GLU A 48 8.35 6.80 -17.76
C GLU A 48 9.51 5.92 -18.26
N GLY A 49 10.07 5.07 -17.40
CA GLY A 49 11.05 4.05 -17.77
C GLY A 49 10.48 2.84 -18.54
N GLY A 50 9.22 2.91 -19.00
CA GLY A 50 8.58 1.87 -19.81
C GLY A 50 8.11 0.64 -19.05
N ARG A 51 7.97 0.72 -17.72
CA ARG A 51 7.54 -0.40 -16.86
C ARG A 51 6.13 -0.17 -16.30
N ASP A 52 5.41 -1.26 -16.12
CA ASP A 52 4.06 -1.25 -15.53
C ASP A 52 4.13 -0.97 -14.02
N SER A 53 3.55 0.15 -13.57
CA SER A 53 3.58 0.59 -12.17
C SER A 53 2.26 1.24 -11.75
N VAL A 54 1.87 1.03 -10.49
CA VAL A 54 0.62 1.55 -9.92
C VAL A 54 0.76 1.82 -8.43
N THR A 55 0.07 2.85 -7.97
CA THR A 55 -0.14 3.13 -6.54
C THR A 55 -1.44 2.48 -6.05
N MET A 56 -1.44 1.92 -4.85
CA MET A 56 -2.59 1.30 -4.23
C MET A 56 -2.66 1.66 -2.75
N MET A 57 -3.64 2.49 -2.37
CA MET A 57 -3.71 3.06 -1.01
C MET A 57 -4.94 2.62 -0.21
N GLY A 58 -4.82 2.63 1.11
CA GLY A 58 -5.97 2.46 1.99
C GLY A 58 -6.91 3.67 2.05
N GLY A 59 -6.43 4.83 1.62
CA GLY A 59 -7.10 6.13 1.67
C GLY A 59 -6.12 7.22 1.23
N TYR A 60 -6.40 8.49 1.52
CA TYR A 60 -5.46 9.58 1.30
C TYR A 60 -5.61 10.64 2.39
N TYR A 61 -4.54 11.38 2.67
CA TYR A 61 -4.56 12.50 3.61
C TYR A 61 -5.11 13.74 2.91
N ALA A 62 -6.41 14.01 3.08
CA ALA A 62 -7.10 15.07 2.34
C ALA A 62 -6.55 16.49 2.57
N SER A 63 -5.75 16.71 3.62
CA SER A 63 -5.09 17.99 3.89
C SER A 63 -3.87 18.26 3.00
N ILE A 64 -3.22 17.22 2.47
CA ILE A 64 -1.96 17.33 1.74
C ILE A 64 -1.96 16.61 0.38
N ASN A 65 -2.92 15.71 0.15
CA ASN A 65 -3.07 14.91 -1.06
C ASN A 65 -4.50 14.99 -1.61
N ARG A 66 -4.67 14.69 -2.90
CA ARG A 66 -5.95 14.52 -3.58
C ARG A 66 -6.23 13.04 -3.83
N ARG A 67 -7.51 12.73 -4.09
CA ARG A 67 -7.94 11.38 -4.52
C ARG A 67 -7.25 10.95 -5.82
N GLU A 68 -6.99 11.90 -6.70
CA GLU A 68 -6.43 11.67 -8.04
C GLU A 68 -4.92 11.39 -8.00
N ASP A 69 -4.25 11.68 -6.86
CA ASP A 69 -2.81 11.47 -6.73
C ASP A 69 -2.43 9.99 -6.68
N PHE A 70 -3.41 9.11 -6.43
CA PHE A 70 -3.20 7.67 -6.37
C PHE A 70 -4.15 6.94 -7.32
N ASP A 71 -3.67 5.89 -7.95
CA ASP A 71 -4.35 5.19 -9.03
C ASP A 71 -5.47 4.28 -8.50
N LEU A 72 -5.22 3.56 -7.39
CA LEU A 72 -6.14 2.55 -6.85
C LEU A 72 -6.34 2.73 -5.34
N TYR A 73 -7.56 2.44 -4.87
CA TYR A 73 -7.86 2.36 -3.45
C TYR A 73 -8.51 1.03 -3.10
N PHE A 74 -8.21 0.49 -1.91
CA PHE A 74 -8.81 -0.78 -1.47
C PHE A 74 -10.34 -0.77 -1.56
N GLN A 75 -10.98 0.32 -1.14
CA GLN A 75 -12.44 0.46 -1.18
C GLN A 75 -13.06 0.41 -2.59
N ASP A 76 -12.27 0.61 -3.64
CA ASP A 76 -12.75 0.63 -5.03
C ASP A 76 -12.84 -0.78 -5.62
N PHE A 77 -12.23 -1.78 -4.96
CA PHE A 77 -12.36 -3.19 -5.34
C PHE A 77 -13.69 -3.81 -4.90
N ALA A 78 -14.46 -3.16 -4.02
CA ALA A 78 -15.72 -3.68 -3.49
C ALA A 78 -16.92 -2.83 -3.96
N PRO A 79 -18.11 -3.43 -4.14
CA PRO A 79 -19.30 -2.72 -4.61
C PRO A 79 -19.66 -1.50 -3.77
N ALA A 80 -19.99 -0.38 -4.43
CA ALA A 80 -20.30 0.90 -3.77
C ALA A 80 -21.56 0.85 -2.88
N ARG A 81 -22.46 -0.13 -3.09
CA ARG A 81 -23.69 -0.32 -2.30
C ARG A 81 -23.42 -0.88 -0.90
N LEU A 82 -22.21 -1.39 -0.64
CA LEU A 82 -21.88 -1.97 0.66
C LEU A 82 -21.55 -0.88 1.69
N PRO A 83 -21.85 -1.11 2.99
CA PRO A 83 -21.42 -0.22 4.06
C PRO A 83 -19.91 0.00 4.03
N ARG A 84 -19.45 1.22 4.35
CA ARG A 84 -18.03 1.62 4.26
C ARG A 84 -17.08 0.63 4.91
N THR A 85 -17.41 0.13 6.09
CA THR A 85 -16.58 -0.84 6.84
C THR A 85 -16.41 -2.15 6.08
N LEU A 86 -17.50 -2.68 5.51
CA LEU A 86 -17.47 -3.92 4.74
C LEU A 86 -16.76 -3.71 3.39
N ARG A 87 -16.99 -2.56 2.75
CA ARG A 87 -16.30 -2.14 1.53
C ARG A 87 -14.79 -2.06 1.73
N MET A 88 -14.34 -1.49 2.85
CA MET A 88 -12.92 -1.47 3.22
C MET A 88 -12.37 -2.88 3.46
N GLY A 89 -13.11 -3.73 4.18
CA GLY A 89 -12.66 -5.09 4.47
C GLY A 89 -12.51 -5.93 3.21
N ILE A 90 -13.62 -6.13 2.49
CA ILE A 90 -13.63 -6.89 1.23
C ILE A 90 -12.66 -6.28 0.22
N GLY A 91 -12.67 -4.95 0.11
CA GLY A 91 -11.78 -4.22 -0.77
C GLY A 91 -10.30 -4.45 -0.48
N THR A 92 -9.91 -4.50 0.79
CA THR A 92 -8.54 -4.85 1.21
C THR A 92 -8.18 -6.28 0.84
N CYS A 93 -9.08 -7.25 1.04
CA CYS A 93 -8.85 -8.64 0.65
C CYS A 93 -8.70 -8.80 -0.87
N LEU A 94 -9.56 -8.14 -1.65
CA LEU A 94 -9.52 -8.17 -3.11
C LEU A 94 -8.30 -7.42 -3.66
N GLY A 95 -7.92 -6.30 -3.07
CA GLY A 95 -6.68 -5.58 -3.38
C GLY A 95 -5.45 -6.44 -3.11
N PHE A 96 -5.44 -7.21 -2.01
CA PHE A 96 -4.36 -8.15 -1.73
C PHE A 96 -4.29 -9.29 -2.76
N LEU A 97 -5.43 -9.87 -3.16
CA LEU A 97 -5.48 -10.84 -4.25
C LEU A 97 -4.92 -10.26 -5.55
N TYR A 98 -5.30 -9.03 -5.88
CA TYR A 98 -4.77 -8.34 -7.04
C TYR A 98 -3.23 -8.25 -6.99
N VAL A 99 -2.65 -7.91 -5.83
CA VAL A 99 -1.20 -7.88 -5.62
C VAL A 99 -0.59 -9.27 -5.82
N LEU A 100 -1.14 -10.31 -5.17
CA LEU A 100 -0.64 -11.69 -5.31
C LEU A 100 -0.61 -12.19 -6.76
N ARG A 101 -1.54 -11.71 -7.60
CA ARG A 101 -1.70 -12.12 -8.99
C ARG A 101 -0.91 -11.29 -10.00
N ARG A 102 -0.68 -9.99 -9.74
CA ARG A 102 -0.10 -9.05 -10.72
C ARG A 102 1.22 -8.41 -10.31
N ALA A 103 1.49 -8.30 -9.01
CA ALA A 103 2.68 -7.61 -8.55
C ALA A 103 3.93 -8.46 -8.77
N ARG A 104 4.98 -7.81 -9.28
CA ARG A 104 6.36 -8.29 -9.31
C ARG A 104 7.14 -7.77 -8.10
N VAL A 105 6.95 -6.49 -7.81
CA VAL A 105 7.58 -5.78 -6.70
C VAL A 105 6.50 -5.04 -5.93
N LEU A 106 6.50 -5.19 -4.61
CA LEU A 106 5.65 -4.44 -3.70
C LEU A 106 6.51 -3.51 -2.85
N HIS A 107 6.26 -2.21 -2.94
CA HIS A 107 6.85 -1.18 -2.08
C HIS A 107 5.85 -0.84 -0.99
N THR A 108 6.23 -1.07 0.26
CA THR A 108 5.34 -0.85 1.42
C THR A 108 6.05 -0.22 2.60
N SER A 109 5.29 0.31 3.54
CA SER A 109 5.82 0.75 4.83
C SER A 109 5.85 -0.41 5.84
N PHE A 110 6.43 -0.17 7.02
CA PHE A 110 6.39 -1.11 8.16
C PHE A 110 5.00 -1.29 8.77
N GLU A 111 4.00 -0.50 8.36
CA GLU A 111 2.59 -0.75 8.73
C GLU A 111 2.02 -2.03 8.07
N GLY A 112 2.74 -2.57 7.08
CA GLY A 112 2.25 -3.64 6.22
C GLY A 112 1.35 -3.12 5.11
N PHE A 113 0.82 -4.04 4.31
CA PHE A 113 0.03 -3.70 3.14
C PHE A 113 -1.48 -3.88 3.37
N ALA A 114 -1.96 -5.13 3.39
CA ALA A 114 -3.37 -5.48 3.47
C ALA A 114 -3.72 -6.14 4.82
N LEU A 115 -2.89 -7.08 5.27
CA LEU A 115 -3.12 -7.83 6.50
C LEU A 115 -2.55 -7.15 7.75
N GLY A 116 -1.80 -6.04 7.60
CA GLY A 116 -1.12 -5.34 8.70
C GLY A 116 -2.01 -4.98 9.90
N ARG A 117 -3.30 -4.72 9.66
CA ARG A 117 -4.29 -4.41 10.72
C ARG A 117 -5.00 -5.64 11.32
N SER A 118 -4.71 -6.83 10.83
CA SER A 118 -5.29 -8.09 11.33
C SER A 118 -4.37 -8.77 12.35
N ALA A 119 -4.92 -9.68 13.16
CA ALA A 119 -4.10 -10.57 14.00
C ALA A 119 -3.23 -11.54 13.17
N LEU A 120 -3.56 -11.71 11.89
CA LEU A 120 -2.88 -12.58 10.92
C LEU A 120 -1.82 -11.81 10.11
N TRP A 121 -1.41 -10.62 10.54
CA TRP A 121 -0.45 -9.77 9.84
C TRP A 121 0.87 -10.49 9.49
N ARG A 122 1.32 -11.43 10.36
CA ARG A 122 2.54 -12.22 10.14
C ARG A 122 2.46 -13.13 8.91
N LEU A 123 1.26 -13.42 8.42
CA LEU A 123 1.05 -14.24 7.23
C LEU A 123 1.23 -13.46 5.92
N GLU A 124 1.28 -12.12 5.97
CA GLU A 124 1.47 -11.32 4.76
C GLU A 124 2.83 -11.60 4.09
N ALA A 125 3.91 -11.55 4.87
CA ALA A 125 5.26 -11.81 4.38
C ALA A 125 5.45 -13.21 3.75
N PRO A 126 5.04 -14.33 4.39
CA PRO A 126 5.17 -15.64 3.77
C PRO A 126 4.27 -15.79 2.53
N LEU A 127 3.09 -15.18 2.49
CA LEU A 127 2.23 -15.21 1.28
C LEU A 127 2.87 -14.46 0.10
N LEU A 128 3.45 -13.28 0.34
CA LEU A 128 4.18 -12.53 -0.67
C LEU A 128 5.42 -13.29 -1.16
N LYS A 129 6.17 -13.91 -0.23
CA LYS A 129 7.33 -14.75 -0.55
C LYS A 129 6.93 -15.96 -1.37
N LEU A 130 5.84 -16.64 -1.00
CA LEU A 130 5.29 -17.79 -1.72
C LEU A 130 4.87 -17.41 -3.15
N ALA A 131 4.32 -16.21 -3.33
CA ALA A 131 3.97 -15.68 -4.65
C ALA A 131 5.19 -15.24 -5.49
N GLY A 132 6.40 -15.28 -4.93
CA GLY A 132 7.63 -14.81 -5.59
C GLY A 132 7.71 -13.29 -5.74
N ILE A 133 6.95 -12.54 -4.93
CA ILE A 133 6.90 -11.07 -4.99
C ILE A 133 8.07 -10.49 -4.20
N ARG A 134 8.84 -9.61 -4.85
CA ARG A 134 9.92 -8.88 -4.16
C ARG A 134 9.30 -7.78 -3.32
N THR A 135 9.57 -7.77 -2.02
CA THR A 135 9.05 -6.74 -1.12
C THR A 135 10.15 -5.76 -0.77
N ILE A 136 9.90 -4.48 -1.00
CA ILE A 136 10.77 -3.36 -0.61
C ILE A 136 10.03 -2.61 0.49
N VAL A 137 10.68 -2.51 1.65
CA VAL A 137 10.12 -1.74 2.76
C VAL A 137 10.73 -0.35 2.74
N LEU A 138 9.88 0.66 2.59
CA LEU A 138 10.25 2.06 2.61
C LEU A 138 9.93 2.63 4.00
N PRO A 139 10.88 3.32 4.65
CA PRO A 139 10.58 3.99 5.89
C PRO A 139 9.53 5.08 5.63
N TYR A 140 8.43 5.00 6.36
CA TYR A 140 7.44 6.07 6.44
C TYR A 140 7.84 6.98 7.60
N GLY A 141 8.43 8.12 7.28
CA GLY A 141 8.62 9.20 8.25
C GLY A 141 7.33 9.98 8.36
N ALA A 142 6.64 9.90 9.49
CA ALA A 142 5.67 10.92 9.89
C ALA A 142 6.38 12.22 10.34
N ASP A 143 7.67 12.34 10.07
CA ASP A 143 8.55 13.25 10.75
C ASP A 143 8.75 14.55 9.97
N PHE A 144 8.48 15.60 10.75
CA PHE A 144 8.81 17.00 10.57
C PHE A 144 10.28 17.25 10.20
N PHE A 145 10.56 18.47 9.72
CA PHE A 145 11.93 18.93 9.49
C PHE A 145 12.65 19.21 10.83
N VAL A 146 13.77 18.53 11.10
CA VAL A 146 14.66 18.89 12.20
C VAL A 146 15.49 20.09 11.76
N TYR A 147 14.97 21.30 12.01
CA TYR A 147 15.53 22.54 11.48
C TYR A 147 17.04 22.68 11.70
N SER A 148 17.58 22.24 12.85
CA SER A 148 19.02 22.27 13.14
C SER A 148 19.90 21.46 12.16
N ARG A 149 19.31 20.53 11.40
CA ARG A 149 19.99 19.67 10.41
C ARG A 149 19.79 20.10 8.96
N VAL A 150 19.10 21.21 8.73
CA VAL A 150 19.04 21.81 7.39
C VAL A 150 20.35 22.57 7.20
N ASP A 151 21.23 22.01 6.37
CA ASP A 151 22.58 22.56 6.09
C ASP A 151 22.51 23.93 5.42
N ASP A 152 21.51 24.12 4.55
CA ASP A 152 21.26 25.43 3.99
C ASP A 152 20.68 26.36 5.05
N THR A 153 21.52 27.27 5.52
CA THR A 153 21.18 28.20 6.61
C THR A 153 19.94 29.03 6.24
N SER A 154 19.80 29.46 4.98
CA SER A 154 18.63 30.21 4.52
C SER A 154 17.34 29.39 4.66
N THR A 155 17.34 28.13 4.18
CA THR A 155 16.21 27.20 4.30
C THR A 155 15.90 26.90 5.77
N ARG A 156 16.93 26.74 6.61
CA ARG A 156 16.78 26.55 8.06
C ARG A 156 16.09 27.73 8.75
N HIS A 157 16.53 28.96 8.48
CA HIS A 157 15.96 30.16 9.09
C HIS A 157 14.55 30.45 8.57
N ALA A 158 14.30 30.23 7.27
CA ALA A 158 12.97 30.34 6.69
C ALA A 158 11.97 29.38 7.33
N LEU A 159 12.38 28.13 7.58
CA LEU A 159 11.55 27.12 8.26
C LEU A 159 11.36 27.37 9.77
N LEU A 160 12.23 28.17 10.41
CA LEU A 160 12.14 28.54 11.84
C LEU A 160 11.32 29.82 12.10
N ALA A 161 11.22 30.72 11.12
CA ALA A 161 10.44 31.97 11.23
C ALA A 161 8.94 31.79 10.92
N SER A 162 8.57 30.68 10.29
CA SER A 162 7.19 30.26 9.99
C SER A 162 6.56 29.51 11.16
#